data_AF-F8KX22-F1
#
_entry.id   AF-F8KX22-F1
#
_cell.length_a   1.000
_cell.length_b   1.000
_cell.length_c   1.000
_cell.angle_alpha   90.00
_cell.angle_beta   90.00
_cell.angle_gamma   90.00
#
_symmetry.space_group_name_H-M   'P 1'
#
loop_
_entity.id
_entity.type
_entity.pdbx_description
1 polymer ?
#
loop_
_entity_poly.entity_id
_entity_poly.type
_entity_poly.pdbx_seq_one_letter_code
_entity_poly.pdbx_strand_id
1 'polypeptide(L)'
;MDFTHAQISLLSDCIADKNIKEKCIRTIKEERIYEEKHPTNKYNIKFSSDEKAQILDELTFLLTEKGLNFDDNVNDYGKKIEDLIDKFNPYEK
;
A
#
# COMPACT_ATOMS: atom_id res chain seq x y z
N MET A 1 10.13 -1.29 6.02
CA MET A 1 9.11 -2.20 5.47
C MET A 1 9.28 -2.11 3.97
N ASP A 2 9.45 -3.26 3.31
CA ASP A 2 9.75 -3.26 1.87
C ASP A 2 8.47 -3.47 1.07
N PHE A 3 8.21 -2.56 0.15
CA PHE A 3 7.06 -2.57 -0.75
C PHE A 3 7.53 -2.71 -2.19
N THR A 4 6.75 -3.40 -3.01
CA THR A 4 6.97 -3.41 -4.46
C THR A 4 6.41 -2.12 -5.10
N HIS A 5 6.86 -1.81 -6.31
CA HIS A 5 6.30 -0.69 -7.08
C HIS A 5 4.76 -0.78 -7.18
N ALA A 6 4.24 -1.96 -7.48
CA ALA A 6 2.81 -2.22 -7.57
C ALA A 6 2.07 -1.96 -6.24
N GLN A 7 2.67 -2.34 -5.11
CA GLN A 7 2.12 -2.08 -3.78
C GLN A 7 2.07 -0.59 -3.45
N ILE A 8 3.13 0.18 -3.74
CA ILE A 8 3.14 1.62 -3.49
C ILE A 8 2.19 2.36 -4.42
N SER A 9 2.16 1.99 -5.71
CA SER A 9 1.19 2.53 -6.66
C SER A 9 -0.23 2.27 -6.18
N LEU A 10 -0.54 1.04 -5.78
CA LEU A 10 -1.85 0.70 -5.23
C LEU A 10 -2.15 1.51 -3.97
N LEU A 11 -1.20 1.66 -3.06
CA LEU A 11 -1.36 2.49 -1.86
C LEU A 11 -1.69 3.94 -2.22
N SER A 12 -0.96 4.52 -3.16
CA SER A 12 -1.18 5.89 -3.64
C SER A 12 -2.54 6.07 -4.35
N ASP A 13 -3.08 5.00 -4.93
CA ASP A 13 -4.41 5.01 -5.57
C ASP A 13 -5.54 4.83 -4.55
N CYS A 14 -5.33 3.99 -3.53
CA CYS A 14 -6.31 3.71 -2.48
C CYS A 14 -6.40 4.83 -1.43
N ILE A 15 -5.29 5.49 -1.12
CA ILE A 15 -5.22 6.51 -0.07
C ILE A 15 -5.72 7.86 -0.59
N ALA A 16 -6.70 8.43 0.11
CA ALA A 16 -7.22 9.78 -0.08
C ALA A 16 -6.34 10.84 0.59
N ASP A 17 -5.63 10.49 1.67
CA ASP A 17 -4.71 11.42 2.34
C ASP A 17 -3.57 11.88 1.40
N LYS A 18 -3.52 13.19 1.16
CA LYS A 18 -2.55 13.82 0.25
C LYS A 18 -1.11 13.65 0.73
N ASN A 19 -0.85 13.69 2.04
CA ASN A 19 0.50 13.61 2.58
C ASN A 19 1.07 12.21 2.36
N ILE A 20 0.29 11.17 2.68
CA ILE A 20 0.66 9.77 2.47
C ILE A 20 0.85 9.48 0.98
N LYS A 21 -0.06 9.99 0.14
CA LYS A 21 0.02 9.86 -1.32
C LYS A 21 1.27 10.51 -1.90
N GLU A 22 1.56 11.76 -1.52
CA GLU A 22 2.78 12.44 -1.96
C GLU A 22 4.04 11.73 -1.50
N LYS A 23 4.05 11.20 -0.27
CA LYS A 23 5.17 10.40 0.26
C LYS A 23 5.42 9.16 -0.60
N CYS A 24 4.37 8.43 -0.96
CA CYS A 24 4.45 7.26 -1.84
C CYS A 24 5.01 7.62 -3.23
N ILE A 25 4.46 8.66 -3.86
CA ILE A 25 4.90 9.12 -5.20
C ILE A 25 6.36 9.59 -5.15
N ARG A 26 6.72 10.32 -4.09
CA ARG A 26 8.07 10.82 -3.90
C ARG A 26 9.07 9.68 -3.74
N THR A 27 8.76 8.66 -2.95
CA THR A 27 9.61 7.46 -2.83
C THR A 27 9.79 6.76 -4.17
N ILE A 28 8.72 6.56 -4.95
CA ILE A 28 8.84 6.00 -6.31
C ILE A 28 9.79 6.82 -7.19
N LYS A 29 9.69 8.15 -7.14
CA LYS A 29 10.55 9.05 -7.93
C LYS A 29 12.01 9.04 -7.45
N GLU A 30 12.25 9.09 -6.14
CA GLU A 30 13.59 9.09 -5.56
C GLU A 30 14.29 7.75 -5.74
N GLU A 31 13.59 6.62 -5.58
CA GLU A 31 14.18 5.29 -5.76
C GLU A 31 14.33 4.88 -7.22
N ARG A 32 13.52 5.39 -8.17
CA ARG A 32 13.80 5.20 -9.61
C ARG A 32 15.19 5.70 -10.03
N ILE A 33 15.66 6.76 -9.40
CA ILE A 33 17.01 7.32 -9.63
C ILE A 33 18.10 6.38 -9.08
N TYR A 34 17.79 5.60 -8.03
CA TYR A 34 18.68 4.58 -7.47
C TYR A 34 18.60 3.24 -8.21
N GLU A 35 17.43 2.83 -8.70
CA GLU A 35 17.22 1.56 -9.42
C GLU A 35 17.93 1.50 -10.76
N GLU A 36 18.19 2.65 -11.42
CA GLU A 36 19.08 2.72 -12.59
C GLU A 36 20.49 2.15 -12.30
N LYS A 37 20.90 2.11 -11.02
CA LYS A 37 22.19 1.57 -10.59
C LYS A 37 22.07 0.23 -9.88
N HIS A 38 20.95 -0.06 -9.22
CA HIS A 38 20.71 -1.30 -8.46
C HIS A 38 19.22 -1.69 -8.50
N PRO A 39 18.78 -2.61 -9.38
CA PRO A 39 17.38 -3.00 -9.48
C PRO A 39 16.99 -3.89 -8.28
N THR A 40 16.47 -3.27 -7.22
CA THR A 40 16.00 -4.00 -6.04
C THR A 40 14.52 -4.33 -6.12
N ASN A 41 13.73 -3.67 -6.99
CA ASN A 41 12.26 -3.81 -7.12
C ASN A 41 11.50 -3.67 -5.78
N LYS A 42 12.18 -3.16 -4.75
CA LYS A 42 11.74 -3.09 -3.37
C LYS A 42 12.08 -1.71 -2.84
N TYR A 43 11.04 -1.05 -2.38
CA TYR A 43 11.05 0.32 -1.94
C TYR A 43 10.83 0.36 -0.43
N ASN A 44 11.68 1.09 0.29
CA ASN A 44 11.61 1.14 1.74
C ASN A 44 10.93 2.43 2.21
N ILE A 45 9.62 2.36 2.47
CA ILE A 45 8.88 3.50 3.03
C ILE A 45 8.74 3.33 4.54
N LYS A 46 9.08 4.39 5.26
CA LYS A 46 8.85 4.51 6.70
C LYS A 46 7.60 5.33 6.96
N PHE A 47 6.57 4.68 7.51
CA PHE A 47 5.34 5.30 7.98
C PHE A 47 5.35 5.41 9.51
N SER A 48 4.83 6.52 10.04
CA SER A 48 4.56 6.70 11.47
C SER A 48 3.41 5.81 11.92
N SER A 49 3.23 5.63 13.23
CA SER A 49 2.11 4.84 13.76
C SER A 49 0.75 5.41 13.35
N ASP A 50 0.60 6.74 13.36
CA ASP A 50 -0.62 7.42 12.92
C ASP A 50 -0.87 7.20 11.42
N GLU A 51 0.15 7.35 10.57
CA GLU A 51 0.04 7.11 9.13
C GLU A 51 -0.37 5.66 8.85
N LYS A 52 0.21 4.69 9.56
CA LYS A 52 -0.16 3.27 9.41
C LYS A 52 -1.61 3.01 9.80
N ALA A 53 -2.08 3.61 10.89
CA ALA A 53 -3.47 3.47 11.33
C ALA A 53 -4.44 4.06 10.30
N GLN A 54 -4.13 5.23 9.75
CA GLN A 54 -4.92 5.83 8.66
C GLN A 54 -4.92 4.95 7.40
N ILE A 55 -3.76 4.45 7.00
CA ILE A 55 -3.63 3.54 5.84
C ILE A 55 -4.48 2.29 6.03
N LEU A 56 -4.42 1.67 7.21
CA LEU A 56 -5.21 0.49 7.53
C LEU A 56 -6.70 0.77 7.49
N ASP A 57 -7.14 1.88 8.07
CA ASP A 57 -8.55 2.28 8.11
C ASP A 57 -9.09 2.50 6.69
N GLU A 58 -8.36 3.26 5.86
CA GLU A 58 -8.73 3.52 4.47
C GLU A 58 -8.75 2.25 3.62
N LEU A 59 -7.74 1.38 3.73
CA LEU A 59 -7.70 0.11 2.99
C LEU A 59 -8.85 -0.82 3.41
N THR A 60 -9.14 -0.92 4.70
CA THR A 60 -10.23 -1.74 5.25
C THR A 60 -11.59 -1.20 4.83
N PHE A 61 -11.75 0.12 4.87
CA PHE A 61 -12.94 0.79 4.39
C PHE A 61 -13.13 0.53 2.88
N LEU A 62 -12.08 0.63 2.08
CA LEU A 62 -12.15 0.42 0.63
C LEU A 62 -12.48 -1.03 0.27
N LEU A 63 -11.95 -2.00 1.03
CA LEU A 63 -12.31 -3.42 0.91
C LEU A 63 -13.80 -3.64 1.21
N THR A 64 -14.32 -2.97 2.24
CA THR A 64 -15.71 -3.06 2.69
C THR A 64 -16.68 -2.35 1.73
N GLU A 65 -16.37 -1.12 1.32
CA GLU A 65 -17.19 -0.28 0.45
C GLU A 65 -17.31 -0.87 -0.96
N LYS A 66 -16.22 -1.42 -1.50
CA LYS A 66 -16.21 -2.02 -2.83
C LYS A 66 -16.89 -3.39 -2.89
N GLY A 67 -17.43 -3.89 -1.78
CA GLY A 67 -18.16 -5.16 -1.73
C GLY A 67 -17.31 -6.37 -2.12
N LEU A 68 -15.98 -6.27 -1.99
CA LEU A 68 -15.04 -7.34 -2.37
C LEU A 68 -15.11 -8.57 -1.46
N ASN A 69 -15.97 -8.51 -0.43
CA ASN A 69 -16.21 -9.57 0.55
C ASN A 69 -17.55 -10.31 0.38
N PHE A 70 -18.39 -9.96 -0.60
CA PHE A 70 -19.77 -10.48 -0.68
C PHE A 70 -20.09 -11.41 -1.85
N ASP A 71 -19.17 -11.56 -2.80
CA ASP A 71 -19.27 -12.56 -3.87
C ASP A 71 -18.01 -13.41 -3.82
N ASP A 72 -18.14 -14.74 -3.94
CA ASP A 72 -17.07 -15.78 -3.90
C ASP A 72 -15.93 -15.58 -4.93
N ASN A 73 -15.86 -14.42 -5.58
CA ASN A 73 -14.78 -13.95 -6.43
C ASN A 73 -14.11 -12.74 -5.80
N VAL A 74 -13.18 -12.96 -4.86
CA VAL A 74 -12.21 -11.92 -4.50
C VAL A 74 -11.43 -11.57 -5.76
N ASN A 75 -11.81 -10.45 -6.39
CA ASN A 75 -11.11 -9.91 -7.55
C ASN A 75 -9.63 -9.72 -7.19
N ASP A 76 -8.72 -9.88 -8.15
CA ASP A 76 -7.27 -9.71 -7.95
C ASP A 76 -6.90 -8.37 -7.28
N TYR A 77 -7.76 -7.37 -7.40
CA TYR A 77 -7.64 -6.08 -6.72
C TYR A 77 -7.85 -6.19 -5.20
N GLY A 78 -8.87 -6.93 -4.74
CA GLY A 78 -9.14 -7.14 -3.31
C GLY A 78 -8.02 -7.90 -2.62
N LYS A 79 -7.49 -8.97 -3.24
CA LYS A 79 -6.34 -9.71 -2.71
C LYS A 79 -5.10 -8.83 -2.52
N LYS A 80 -4.87 -7.88 -3.43
CA LYS A 80 -3.74 -6.95 -3.32
C LYS A 80 -3.94 -5.93 -2.20
N ILE A 81 -5.18 -5.53 -1.92
CA ILE A 81 -5.51 -4.67 -0.78
C ILE A 81 -5.35 -5.45 0.53
N GLU A 82 -5.85 -6.69 0.60
CA GLU A 82 -5.63 -7.56 1.76
C GLU A 82 -4.13 -7.76 2.05
N ASP A 83 -3.32 -8.07 1.03
CA ASP A 83 -1.86 -8.20 1.18
C ASP A 83 -1.20 -6.91 1.72
N LEU A 84 -1.71 -5.74 1.33
CA LEU A 84 -1.27 -4.47 1.91
C LEU A 84 -1.70 -4.35 3.38
N ILE A 85 -2.98 -4.61 3.68
CA ILE A 85 -3.50 -4.57 5.05
C ILE A 85 -2.68 -5.49 5.96
N ASP A 86 -2.40 -6.72 5.52
CA ASP A 86 -1.57 -7.70 6.22
C ASP A 86 -0.16 -7.17 6.53
N LYS A 87 0.45 -6.46 5.57
CA LYS A 87 1.75 -5.81 5.81
C LYS A 87 1.68 -4.71 6.85
N PHE A 88 0.63 -3.91 6.85
CA PHE A 88 0.48 -2.79 7.77
C PHE A 88 -0.02 -3.23 9.15
N ASN A 89 -0.75 -4.33 9.21
CA ASN A 89 -1.28 -4.91 10.43
C ASN A 89 -0.19 -5.74 11.11
N PRO A 90 0.35 -5.32 12.27
CA PRO A 90 1.37 -6.09 12.98
C PRO A 90 0.80 -7.38 13.62
N TYR A 91 -0.49 -7.67 13.46
CA TYR A 91 -1.12 -8.87 13.98
C TYR A 91 -1.28 -9.90 12.87
N GLU A 92 -0.33 -10.82 12.77
CA GLU A 92 -0.61 -12.27 12.67
C GLU A 92 0.66 -13.07 13.00
N LYS A 93 0.80 -13.44 14.28
CA LYS A 93 0.78 -14.85 14.72
C LYS A 93 0.72 -14.96 16.24
#